data_AF-M2LKS5-F1
#
_entry.id   AF-M2LKS5-F1
#
_cell.length_a   1.000
_cell.length_b   1.000
_cell.length_c   1.000
_cell.angle_alpha   90.00
_cell.angle_beta   90.00
_cell.angle_gamma   90.00
#
_symmetry.space_group_name_H-M   'P 1'
#
loop_
_entity.id
_entity.type
_entity.pdbx_description
1 polymer ?
#
loop_
_entity_poly.entity_id
_entity_poly.type
_entity_poly.pdbx_seq_one_letter_code
_entity_poly.pdbx_strand_id
1 'polypeptide(L)'
;MRTVTWIKMAVTGVVFCVGGPALIYYVTPSEEELFSRYNPELQKRSLERRKEKQEDFDNFVTKLKEYSKSDKPVWTVWEQEAAKQRQLGIQQELDRRKLAAAEAEATRQQMQSTLR
;
A
#
# COMPACT_ATOMS: atom_id res chain seq x y z
N MET A 1 24.55 -48.96 -12.39
CA MET A 1 25.18 -47.62 -12.27
C MET A 1 24.20 -46.47 -12.53
N ARG A 2 23.47 -46.44 -13.67
CA ARG A 2 22.55 -45.34 -14.01
C ARG A 2 21.45 -45.08 -12.96
N THR A 3 20.78 -46.11 -12.45
CA THR A 3 19.71 -45.97 -11.44
C THR A 3 20.20 -45.33 -10.14
N VAL A 4 21.41 -45.67 -9.70
CA VAL A 4 22.03 -45.07 -8.50
C VAL A 4 22.32 -43.59 -8.70
N THR A 5 22.76 -43.19 -9.90
CA THR A 5 22.98 -41.77 -10.23
C THR A 5 21.67 -40.98 -10.22
N TRP A 6 20.60 -41.53 -10.81
CA TRP A 6 19.27 -40.89 -10.80
C TRP A 6 18.70 -40.74 -9.40
N ILE A 7 18.84 -41.77 -8.55
CA ILE A 7 18.42 -41.69 -7.14
C ILE A 7 19.19 -40.59 -6.41
N LYS A 8 20.51 -40.51 -6.57
CA LYS A 8 21.32 -39.45 -5.96
C LYS A 8 20.86 -38.05 -6.41
N MET A 9 20.65 -37.87 -7.72
CA MET A 9 20.17 -36.60 -8.25
C MET A 9 18.78 -36.22 -7.74
N ALA A 10 17.86 -37.18 -7.64
CA ALA A 10 16.52 -36.95 -7.09
C ALA A 10 16.58 -36.56 -5.60
N VAL A 11 17.38 -37.28 -4.80
CA VAL A 11 17.57 -36.98 -3.37
C VAL A 11 18.17 -35.59 -3.20
N THR A 12 19.23 -35.27 -3.93
CA THR A 12 19.84 -33.94 -3.89
C THR A 12 18.85 -32.86 -4.31
N GLY A 13 18.10 -33.05 -5.41
CA GLY A 13 17.07 -32.12 -5.85
C GLY A 13 16.01 -31.84 -4.79
N VAL A 14 15.51 -32.88 -4.11
CA VAL A 14 14.53 -32.73 -3.02
C VAL A 14 15.14 -31.96 -1.85
N VAL A 15 16.37 -32.26 -1.45
CA VAL A 15 17.07 -31.55 -0.37
C VAL A 15 17.20 -30.06 -0.68
N PHE A 16 17.51 -29.67 -1.92
CA PHE A 16 17.58 -28.26 -2.28
C PHE A 16 16.20 -27.59 -2.35
N CYS A 17 15.24 -28.22 -3.02
CA CYS A 17 13.91 -27.65 -3.21
C CYS A 17 13.11 -27.53 -1.90
N VAL A 18 13.31 -28.44 -0.95
CA VAL A 18 12.60 -28.43 0.34
C VAL A 18 13.47 -27.85 1.45
N GLY A 19 14.74 -28.24 1.51
CA GLY A 19 15.67 -27.82 2.55
C GLY A 19 16.00 -26.33 2.48
N GLY A 20 16.05 -25.73 1.28
CA GLY A 20 16.23 -24.28 1.13
C GLY A 20 15.09 -23.50 1.81
N PRO A 21 13.82 -23.66 1.37
CA PRO A 21 12.68 -23.02 2.03
C PRO A 21 12.54 -23.38 3.52
N ALA A 22 12.77 -24.64 3.90
CA ALA A 22 12.69 -25.06 5.29
C ALA A 22 13.73 -24.37 6.18
N LEU A 23 14.97 -24.20 5.69
CA LEU A 23 16.01 -23.46 6.40
C LEU A 23 15.62 -21.99 6.56
N ILE A 24 15.09 -21.36 5.51
CA ILE A 24 14.61 -19.97 5.58
C ILE A 24 13.52 -19.83 6.64
N TYR A 25 12.51 -20.71 6.65
CA TYR A 25 11.46 -20.67 7.67
C TYR A 25 12.01 -20.91 9.08
N TYR A 26 13.06 -21.72 9.22
CA TYR A 26 13.68 -21.98 10.52
C TYR A 26 14.45 -20.79 11.07
N VAL A 27 15.18 -20.04 10.22
CA VAL A 27 16.02 -18.92 10.67
C VAL A 27 15.30 -17.57 10.67
N THR A 28 14.25 -17.44 9.87
CA THR A 28 13.50 -16.18 9.78
C THR A 28 12.64 -16.03 11.04
N PRO A 29 12.86 -15.00 11.88
CA PRO A 29 12.07 -14.80 13.08
C PRO A 29 10.61 -14.53 12.73
N SER A 30 9.71 -14.94 13.61
CA SER A 30 8.28 -14.63 13.47
C SER A 30 8.01 -13.13 13.68
N GLU A 31 6.85 -12.65 13.23
CA GLU A 31 6.47 -11.25 13.42
C GLU A 31 6.40 -10.86 14.91
N GLU A 32 6.01 -11.79 15.78
CA GLU A 32 5.92 -11.58 17.23
C GLU A 32 7.31 -11.47 17.86
N GLU A 33 8.24 -12.34 17.46
CA GLU A 33 9.64 -12.27 17.89
C GLU A 33 10.30 -10.97 17.41
N LEU A 34 10.03 -10.56 16.17
CA LEU A 34 10.52 -9.29 15.63
C LEU A 34 9.96 -8.09 16.42
N PHE A 35 8.66 -8.12 16.73
CA PHE A 35 7.99 -7.09 17.53
C PHE A 35 8.59 -6.97 18.94
N SER A 36 8.87 -8.09 19.59
CA SER A 36 9.48 -8.10 20.92
C SER A 36 10.88 -7.45 20.96
N ARG A 37 11.61 -7.48 19.84
CA ARG A 37 12.94 -6.86 19.70
C ARG A 37 12.88 -5.35 19.39
N TYR A 38 11.70 -4.80 19.10
CA TYR A 38 11.54 -3.37 18.85
C TYR A 38 11.69 -2.54 20.13
N ASN A 39 12.14 -1.29 19.96
CA ASN A 39 12.11 -0.28 21.02
C ASN A 39 10.65 0.00 21.44
N PRO A 40 10.33 0.20 22.74
CA PRO A 40 8.96 0.48 23.23
C PRO A 40 8.16 1.53 22.45
N GLU A 41 8.81 2.57 21.93
CA GLU A 41 8.12 3.58 21.10
C GLU A 41 7.60 2.99 19.77
N LEU A 42 8.41 2.15 19.12
CA LEU A 42 8.04 1.46 17.88
C LEU A 42 6.98 0.39 18.12
N GLN A 43 7.04 -0.30 19.26
CA GLN A 43 6.01 -1.25 19.66
C GLN A 43 4.65 -0.54 19.75
N LYS A 44 4.60 0.59 20.46
CA LYS A 44 3.38 1.40 20.60
C LYS A 44 2.85 1.87 19.24
N ARG A 45 3.70 2.46 18.39
CA ARG A 45 3.30 2.89 17.04
C ARG A 45 2.80 1.74 16.17
N SER A 46 3.43 0.57 16.25
CA SER A 46 3.01 -0.59 15.46
C SER A 46 1.68 -1.16 15.94
N LEU A 47 1.35 -1.05 17.23
CA LEU A 47 0.04 -1.41 17.78
C LEU A 47 -1.04 -0.42 17.32
N GLU A 48 -0.77 0.88 17.44
CA GLU A 48 -1.68 1.96 17.05
C GLU A 48 -2.01 1.90 15.55
N ARG A 49 -1.00 1.68 14.71
CA ARG A 49 -1.15 1.64 13.24
C ARG A 49 -1.45 0.25 12.67
N ARG A 50 -1.69 -0.76 13.51
CA ARG A 50 -1.95 -2.13 13.01
C ARG A 50 -3.14 -2.16 12.05
N LYS A 51 -4.23 -1.49 12.44
CA LYS A 51 -5.45 -1.41 11.63
C LYS A 51 -5.21 -0.65 10.32
N GLU A 52 -4.58 0.51 10.41
CA GLU A 52 -4.20 1.34 9.24
C GLU A 52 -3.35 0.53 8.25
N LYS A 53 -2.32 -0.18 8.73
CA LYS A 53 -1.47 -1.04 7.88
C LYS A 53 -2.26 -2.15 7.18
N GLN A 54 -3.24 -2.73 7.86
CA GLN A 54 -4.07 -3.78 7.28
C GLN A 54 -4.99 -3.22 6.20
N GLU A 55 -5.62 -2.08 6.46
CA GLU A 55 -6.43 -1.36 5.47
C GLU A 55 -5.59 -0.92 4.26
N ASP A 56 -4.39 -0.38 4.49
CA ASP A 56 -3.45 0.00 3.43
C ASP A 56 -3.03 -1.19 2.57
N PHE A 57 -2.77 -2.33 3.21
CA PHE A 57 -2.42 -3.57 2.50
C PHE A 57 -3.59 -4.08 1.64
N ASP A 58 -4.80 -4.12 2.20
CA ASP A 58 -5.99 -4.55 1.47
C ASP A 58 -6.29 -3.61 0.29
N ASN A 59 -6.16 -2.30 0.51
CA ASN A 59 -6.28 -1.28 -0.53
C ASN A 59 -5.22 -1.46 -1.62
N PHE A 60 -3.97 -1.71 -1.24
CA PHE A 60 -2.87 -1.94 -2.17
C PHE A 60 -3.13 -3.17 -3.03
N VAL A 61 -3.47 -4.32 -2.42
CA VAL A 61 -3.77 -5.57 -3.13
C VAL A 61 -4.98 -5.39 -4.06
N THR A 62 -6.00 -4.66 -3.61
CA THR A 62 -7.17 -4.35 -4.43
C THR A 62 -6.81 -3.54 -5.67
N LYS A 63 -6.01 -2.48 -5.51
CA LYS A 63 -5.51 -1.69 -6.66
C LYS A 63 -4.61 -2.51 -7.58
N LEU A 64 -3.75 -3.37 -7.02
CA LEU A 64 -2.88 -4.22 -7.81
C LEU A 64 -3.69 -5.21 -8.67
N LYS A 65 -4.74 -5.81 -8.11
CA LYS A 65 -5.69 -6.66 -8.84
C LYS A 65 -6.42 -5.90 -9.94
N GLU A 66 -6.71 -4.61 -9.72
CA GLU A 66 -7.34 -3.77 -10.72
C GLU A 66 -6.36 -3.47 -11.87
N TYR A 67 -5.12 -3.09 -11.53
CA TYR A 67 -4.08 -2.79 -12.52
C TYR A 67 -3.68 -4.02 -13.34
N SER A 68 -3.70 -5.22 -12.74
CA SER A 68 -3.39 -6.46 -13.45
C SER A 68 -4.43 -6.83 -14.52
N LYS A 69 -5.60 -6.19 -14.55
CA LYS A 69 -6.60 -6.38 -15.61
C LYS A 69 -6.23 -5.63 -16.90
N SER A 70 -5.28 -4.71 -16.84
CA SER A 70 -4.81 -3.98 -18.02
C SER A 70 -3.75 -4.78 -18.76
N ASP A 71 -3.79 -4.72 -20.09
CA ASP A 71 -2.71 -5.27 -20.94
C ASP A 71 -1.41 -4.45 -20.87
N LYS A 72 -1.45 -3.28 -20.20
CA LYS A 72 -0.28 -2.43 -20.00
C LYS A 72 0.50 -2.85 -18.76
N PRO A 73 1.81 -2.59 -18.71
CA PRO A 73 2.57 -2.83 -17.49
C PRO A 73 2.01 -2.08 -16.27
N VAL A 74 2.00 -2.75 -15.12
CA VAL A 74 1.39 -2.24 -13.87
C VAL A 74 1.91 -0.83 -13.51
N TRP A 75 3.21 -0.58 -13.69
CA TRP A 75 3.81 0.73 -13.39
C TRP A 75 3.24 1.85 -14.27
N THR A 76 2.92 1.56 -15.54
CA THR A 76 2.34 2.55 -16.46
C THR A 76 0.90 2.91 -16.08
N VAL A 77 0.11 1.92 -15.67
CA VAL A 77 -1.27 2.14 -15.21
C VAL A 77 -1.27 2.92 -13.89
N TRP A 78 -0.35 2.60 -12.99
CA TRP A 78 -0.19 3.32 -11.74
C TRP A 78 0.20 4.79 -11.98
N GLU A 79 1.18 5.08 -12.85
CA GLU A 79 1.55 6.46 -13.18
C GLU A 79 0.38 7.26 -13.76
N GLN A 80 -0.43 6.65 -14.62
CA GLN A 80 -1.64 7.27 -15.18
C GLN A 80 -2.67 7.60 -14.11
N GLU A 81 -2.94 6.66 -13.20
CA GLU A 81 -3.87 6.90 -12.09
C GLU A 81 -3.33 7.96 -11.12
N ALA A 82 -2.04 7.95 -10.81
CA ALA A 82 -1.40 8.97 -9.97
C ALA A 82 -1.50 10.36 -10.60
N ALA A 83 -1.29 10.48 -11.92
CA ALA A 83 -1.46 11.73 -12.65
C ALA A 83 -2.92 12.22 -12.61
N LYS A 84 -3.88 11.31 -12.80
CA LYS A 84 -5.32 11.60 -12.72
C LYS A 84 -5.73 12.09 -11.33
N GLN A 85 -5.28 11.41 -10.28
CA GLN A 85 -5.55 11.80 -8.88
C GLN A 85 -4.96 13.18 -8.55
N ARG A 86 -3.76 13.50 -9.07
CA ARG A 86 -3.16 14.82 -8.91
C ARG A 86 -3.98 15.92 -9.59
N GLN A 87 -4.48 15.67 -10.79
CA GLN A 87 -5.34 16.63 -11.51
C GLN A 87 -6.67 16.84 -10.78
N LEU A 88 -7.30 15.75 -10.31
CA LEU A 88 -8.51 15.81 -9.49
C LEU A 88 -8.31 16.63 -8.22
N GLY A 89 -7.20 16.41 -7.50
CA GLY A 89 -6.88 17.16 -6.28
C GLY A 89 -6.69 18.67 -6.53
N ILE A 90 -6.05 19.03 -7.65
CA ILE A 90 -5.91 20.45 -8.05
C ILE A 90 -7.29 21.04 -8.36
N GLN A 91 -8.11 20.33 -9.12
CA GLN A 91 -9.44 20.81 -9.50
C GLN A 91 -10.35 21.00 -8.28
N GLN A 92 -10.35 20.04 -7.35
CA GLN A 92 -11.11 20.11 -6.10
C GLN A 92 -10.70 21.31 -5.24
N GLU A 93 -9.40 21.59 -5.14
CA GLU A 93 -8.91 22.73 -4.38
C GLU A 93 -9.28 24.07 -5.04
N LEU A 94 -9.25 24.16 -6.38
CA LEU A 94 -9.71 25.33 -7.11
C LEU A 94 -11.21 25.57 -6.90
N ASP A 95 -12.03 24.52 -6.96
CA ASP A 95 -13.47 24.62 -6.78
C ASP A 95 -13.81 25.00 -5.32
N ARG A 96 -13.08 24.46 -4.35
CA ARG A 96 -13.21 24.86 -2.94
C ARG A 96 -12.91 26.35 -2.74
N ARG A 97 -11.87 26.89 -3.40
CA ARG A 97 -11.55 28.32 -3.35
C ARG A 97 -12.62 29.19 -3.98
N LYS A 98 -13.20 28.77 -5.11
CA LYS A 98 -14.30 29.48 -5.77
C LYS A 98 -15.55 29.54 -4.89
N LEU A 99 -15.91 28.42 -4.27
CA LEU A 99 -17.03 28.36 -3.33
C LEU A 99 -16.81 29.28 -2.12
N ALA A 100 -15.64 29.21 -1.50
CA ALA A 100 -15.29 30.09 -0.38
C ALA A 100 -15.31 31.58 -0.75
N ALA A 101 -14.86 31.93 -1.97
CA ALA A 101 -14.93 33.31 -2.47
C ALA A 101 -16.38 33.77 -2.67
N ALA A 102 -17.23 32.93 -3.26
CA ALA A 102 -18.65 33.23 -3.45
C ALA A 102 -19.41 33.39 -2.12
N GLU A 103 -19.10 32.56 -1.12
CA GLU A 103 -19.67 32.69 0.23
C GLU A 103 -19.23 33.99 0.91
N ALA A 104 -17.96 34.39 0.76
CA ALA A 104 -17.45 35.64 1.30
C ALA A 104 -18.10 36.87 0.63
N GLU A 105 -18.35 36.80 -0.68
CA GLU A 105 -19.07 37.85 -1.41
C GLU A 105 -20.54 37.93 -1.01
N ALA A 106 -21.24 36.80 -0.88
CA ALA A 106 -22.62 36.75 -0.40
C ALA A 106 -22.74 37.33 1.03
N THR A 107 -21.79 37.00 1.91
CA THR A 107 -21.72 37.55 3.27
C THR A 107 -21.53 39.07 3.25
N ARG A 108 -20.63 39.58 2.39
CA ARG A 108 -20.41 41.03 2.22
C ARG A 108 -21.68 41.74 1.74
N GLN A 109 -22.42 41.16 0.80
CA GLN A 109 -23.67 41.72 0.29
C GLN A 109 -24.76 41.75 1.37
N GLN A 110 -24.88 40.69 2.18
CA GLN A 110 -25.80 40.67 3.32
C GLN A 110 -25.45 41.76 4.33
N MET A 111 -24.19 41.89 4.74
CA MET A 111 -23.77 42.97 5.67
C MET A 111 -24.07 44.37 5.13
N GLN A 112 -23.87 44.60 3.83
CA GLN A 112 -24.20 45.89 3.19
C GLN A 112 -25.71 46.15 3.15
N SER A 113 -26.53 45.11 3.01
CA SER A 113 -27.99 45.24 3.00
C SER A 113 -28.58 45.55 4.37
N THR A 114 -27.98 45.06 5.45
CA THR A 114 -28.46 45.30 6.84
C THR A 114 -28.07 46.68 7.38
N LEU A 115 -27.09 47.34 6.76
CA LEU A 115 -26.60 48.68 7.14
C LEU A 115 -27.34 49.84 6.45
N ARG A 116 -28.30 49.54 5.57
CA ARG A 116 -29.13 50.50 4.83
C ARG A 116 -30.52 50.57 5.41
#